data_AF-A0A7W4ESB5-F1
#
_entry.id   AF-A0A7W4ESB5-F1
#
_cell.length_a   1.000
_cell.length_b   1.000
_cell.length_c   1.000
_cell.angle_alpha   90.00
_cell.angle_beta   90.00
_cell.angle_gamma   90.00
#
_symmetry.space_group_name_H-M   'P 1'
#
loop_
_entity.id
_entity.type
_entity.pdbx_description
1 polymer ?
#
loop_
_entity_poly.entity_id
_entity_poly.type
_entity_poly.pdbx_seq_one_letter_code
_entity_poly.pdbx_strand_id
1 'polypeptide(L)'
;MNEFILVAIKLLTGFFALTIIINVSGKGNLSPSSASDQVQNYVLGGIIGGVIYNNSIQILDYIGILCIWCALVLTLKWIKQYNVKAKQLIDGRALIIID
;
A
#
# COMPACT_ATOMS: atom_id res chain seq x y z
N MET A 1 -29.25 8.08 -0.14
CA MET A 1 -28.33 9.04 -0.81
C MET A 1 -27.07 9.31 0.01
N ASN A 2 -27.16 9.60 1.31
CA ASN A 2 -25.98 9.90 2.15
C ASN A 2 -24.95 8.76 2.24
N GLU A 3 -25.41 7.51 2.31
CA GLU A 3 -24.54 6.32 2.36
C GLU A 3 -23.68 6.15 1.11
N PHE A 4 -24.28 6.33 -0.08
CA PHE A 4 -23.55 6.22 -1.34
C PHE A 4 -22.54 7.37 -1.51
N ILE A 5 -22.90 8.57 -1.04
CA ILE A 5 -21.98 9.73 -1.03
C ILE A 5 -20.79 9.44 -0.09
N LEU A 6 -21.02 8.84 1.08
CA LEU A 6 -19.95 8.47 2.01
C LEU A 6 -19.00 7.44 1.41
N VAL A 7 -19.55 6.40 0.77
CA VAL A 7 -18.80 5.39 0.00
C VAL A 7 -17.95 6.06 -1.09
N ALA A 8 -18.54 6.97 -1.87
CA ALA A 8 -17.82 7.69 -2.93
C ALA A 8 -16.67 8.54 -2.39
N ILE A 9 -16.88 9.24 -1.26
CA ILE A 9 -15.83 10.02 -0.59
C ILE A 9 -14.71 9.10 -0.11
N LYS A 10 -15.02 8.01 0.59
CA LYS A 10 -14.02 7.03 1.04
C LYS A 10 -13.25 6.41 -0.13
N LEU A 11 -13.93 6.14 -1.24
CA LEU A 11 -13.29 5.60 -2.43
C LEU A 11 -12.33 6.62 -3.06
N LEU A 12 -12.71 7.89 -3.16
CA LEU A 12 -11.83 8.97 -3.60
C LEU A 12 -10.63 9.13 -2.65
N THR A 13 -10.84 9.15 -1.33
CA THR A 13 -9.75 9.22 -0.35
C THR A 13 -8.78 8.05 -0.50
N GLY A 14 -9.29 6.82 -0.67
CA GLY A 14 -8.48 5.63 -0.91
C GLY A 14 -7.69 5.71 -2.20
N PHE A 15 -8.29 6.20 -3.27
CA PHE A 15 -7.64 6.39 -4.57
C PHE A 15 -6.47 7.39 -4.50
N PHE A 16 -6.67 8.55 -3.87
CA PHE A 16 -5.61 9.52 -3.68
C PHE A 16 -4.51 8.98 -2.78
N ALA A 17 -4.86 8.30 -1.68
CA ALA A 17 -3.88 7.68 -0.80
C ALA A 17 -3.05 6.62 -1.52
N LEU A 18 -3.67 5.76 -2.33
CA LEU A 18 -2.98 4.75 -3.14
C LEU A 18 -2.02 5.41 -4.14
N THR A 19 -2.44 6.46 -4.83
CA THR A 19 -1.60 7.23 -5.75
C THR A 19 -0.39 7.83 -5.03
N ILE A 20 -0.59 8.44 -3.86
CA ILE A 20 0.48 9.02 -3.04
C ILE A 20 1.44 7.93 -2.56
N ILE A 21 0.93 6.85 -1.98
CA ILE A 21 1.75 5.75 -1.43
C ILE A 21 2.61 5.13 -2.54
N ILE A 22 2.06 4.90 -3.73
CA ILE A 22 2.80 4.35 -4.88
C ILE A 22 3.90 5.32 -5.33
N ASN A 23 3.58 6.61 -5.45
CA ASN A 23 4.52 7.63 -5.88
C ASN A 23 5.69 7.79 -4.87
N VAL A 24 5.39 7.93 -3.57
CA VAL A 24 6.42 8.02 -2.51
C VAL A 24 7.22 6.71 -2.40
N SER A 25 6.57 5.57 -2.66
CA SER A 25 7.27 4.28 -2.75
C SER A 25 8.24 4.21 -3.93
N GLY A 26 8.19 5.15 -4.89
CA GLY A 26 9.09 5.21 -6.03
C GLY A 26 8.81 4.11 -7.06
N LYS A 27 7.60 3.54 -7.04
CA LYS A 27 7.19 2.49 -7.97
C LYS A 27 6.65 3.18 -9.23
N GLY A 28 7.47 3.25 -10.28
CA GLY A 28 7.10 3.87 -11.55
C GLY A 28 6.04 3.10 -12.35
N ASN A 29 5.66 1.89 -11.90
CA ASN A 29 4.65 1.04 -12.54
C ASN A 29 3.68 0.44 -11.51
N LEU A 30 2.43 0.24 -11.91
CA LEU A 30 1.39 -0.42 -11.11
C LEU A 30 1.61 -1.94 -10.97
N SER A 31 2.43 -2.54 -11.84
CA SER A 31 2.80 -3.94 -11.77
C SER A 31 3.69 -4.21 -10.55
N PRO A 32 3.48 -5.31 -9.80
CA PRO A 32 4.37 -5.68 -8.72
C PRO A 32 5.78 -5.95 -9.26
N SER A 33 6.78 -5.25 -8.72
CA SER A 33 8.20 -5.43 -9.07
C SER A 33 8.92 -6.40 -8.14
N SER A 34 8.29 -6.79 -7.02
CA SER A 34 8.81 -7.74 -6.03
C SER A 34 7.68 -8.43 -5.26
N ALA A 35 8.00 -9.53 -4.55
CA ALA A 35 7.03 -10.24 -3.72
C ALA A 35 6.43 -9.34 -2.64
N SER A 36 7.25 -8.53 -1.95
CA SER A 36 6.72 -7.59 -0.97
C SER A 36 5.88 -6.47 -1.59
N ASP A 37 6.12 -6.08 -2.85
CA ASP A 37 5.25 -5.13 -3.54
C ASP A 37 3.87 -5.71 -3.81
N GLN A 38 3.81 -7.00 -4.13
CA GLN A 38 2.55 -7.71 -4.31
C GLN A 38 1.76 -7.77 -3.00
N VAL A 39 2.44 -8.08 -1.88
CA VAL A 39 1.82 -8.06 -0.54
C VAL A 39 1.34 -6.66 -0.18
N GLN A 40 2.12 -5.61 -0.46
CA GLN A 40 1.72 -4.24 -0.17
C GLN A 40 0.46 -3.83 -0.95
N ASN A 41 0.40 -4.14 -2.24
CA ASN A 41 -0.76 -3.83 -3.07
C ASN A 41 -2.01 -4.62 -2.62
N TYR A 42 -1.84 -5.89 -2.23
CA TYR A 42 -2.92 -6.73 -1.72
C TYR A 42 -3.51 -6.18 -0.42
N VAL A 43 -2.66 -5.87 0.56
CA VAL A 43 -3.12 -5.36 1.87
C VAL A 43 -3.72 -3.97 1.72
N LEU A 44 -3.14 -3.10 0.89
CA LEU A 44 -3.72 -1.78 0.62
C LEU A 44 -5.12 -1.90 -0.02
N GLY A 45 -5.29 -2.81 -0.98
CA GLY A 45 -6.60 -3.12 -1.55
C GLY A 45 -7.59 -3.63 -0.51
N GLY A 46 -7.14 -4.48 0.42
CA GLY A 46 -7.96 -4.98 1.53
C GLY A 46 -8.39 -3.89 2.52
N ILE A 47 -7.48 -2.97 2.87
CA ILE A 47 -7.78 -1.81 3.73
C ILE A 47 -8.84 -0.93 3.06
N ILE A 48 -8.62 -0.55 1.80
CA ILE A 48 -9.54 0.30 1.06
C ILE A 48 -10.92 -0.38 0.93
N GLY A 49 -10.94 -1.65 0.48
CA GLY A 49 -12.18 -2.40 0.31
C GLY A 49 -12.95 -2.60 1.62
N GLY A 50 -12.27 -2.89 2.73
CA GLY A 50 -12.89 -3.09 4.03
C GLY A 50 -13.47 -1.80 4.64
N VAL A 51 -12.80 -0.67 4.44
CA VAL A 51 -13.23 0.62 5.02
C VAL A 51 -14.36 1.28 4.22
N ILE A 52 -14.38 1.10 2.89
CA ILE A 52 -15.38 1.72 2.02
C ILE A 52 -16.80 1.30 2.40
N TYR A 53 -17.03 0.02 2.68
CA TYR A 53 -18.36 -0.51 3.01
C TYR A 53 -18.69 -0.49 4.51
N ASN A 54 -17.74 -0.11 5.36
CA ASN A 54 -17.95 -0.05 6.80
C ASN A 54 -18.31 1.37 7.24
N ASN A 55 -19.59 1.61 7.48
CA ASN A 55 -20.11 2.92 7.90
C ASN A 55 -19.69 3.35 9.30
N SER A 56 -19.26 2.42 10.16
CA SER A 56 -18.77 2.74 11.50
C SER A 56 -17.39 3.41 11.47
N ILE A 57 -16.62 3.25 10.39
CA ILE A 57 -15.31 3.87 10.25
C ILE A 57 -15.49 5.29 9.70
N GLN A 58 -15.10 6.30 10.49
CA GLN A 58 -15.15 7.69 10.06
C GLN A 58 -14.02 8.01 9.08
N ILE A 59 -14.18 9.07 8.28
CA ILE A 59 -13.16 9.47 7.29
C ILE A 59 -11.82 9.80 7.95
N LEU A 60 -11.84 10.42 9.15
CA LEU A 60 -10.63 10.73 9.90
C LEU A 60 -9.88 9.46 10.34
N ASP A 61 -10.60 8.47 10.85
CA ASP A 61 -10.01 7.17 11.22
C ASP A 61 -9.41 6.48 10.00
N TYR A 62 -10.10 6.56 8.85
CA TYR A 62 -9.60 6.01 7.61
C TYR A 62 -8.29 6.66 7.15
N ILE A 63 -8.20 7.99 7.22
CA ILE A 63 -6.96 8.72 6.94
C ILE A 63 -5.86 8.28 7.92
N GLY A 64 -6.18 8.11 9.21
CA GLY A 64 -5.25 7.59 10.21
C GLY A 64 -4.70 6.20 9.86
N ILE A 65 -5.57 5.27 9.47
CA ILE A 65 -5.19 3.92 9.02
C ILE A 65 -4.25 4.00 7.82
N LEU A 66 -4.56 4.85 6.83
CA LEU A 66 -3.73 5.04 5.64
C LEU A 66 -2.36 5.65 5.98
N CYS A 67 -2.29 6.57 6.94
CA CYS A 67 -1.03 7.15 7.43
C CYS A 67 -0.16 6.09 8.11
N ILE A 68 -0.73 5.27 9.00
CA ILE A 68 -0.02 4.16 9.66
C ILE A 68 0.50 3.18 8.61
N TRP A 69 -0.35 2.81 7.65
CA TRP A 69 0.02 1.92 6.56
C TRP A 69 1.16 2.49 5.70
N CYS A 70 1.09 3.78 5.35
CA CYS A 70 2.15 4.46 4.63
C CYS A 70 3.49 4.40 5.40
N ALA A 71 3.47 4.67 6.71
CA ALA A 71 4.66 4.58 7.54
C ALA A 71 5.26 3.16 7.55
N LEU A 72 4.43 2.11 7.60
CA LEU A 72 4.89 0.72 7.50
C LEU A 72 5.55 0.41 6.15
N VAL A 73 4.94 0.85 5.06
CA VAL A 73 5.48 0.67 3.70
C VAL A 73 6.84 1.35 3.56
N LEU A 74 6.97 2.60 4.04
CA LEU A 74 8.23 3.34 4.01
C LEU A 74 9.30 2.69 4.90
N THR A 75 8.92 2.20 6.07
CA THR A 75 9.83 1.50 6.98
C THR A 75 10.37 0.22 6.33
N LEU A 76 9.51 -0.58 5.70
CA LEU A 76 9.94 -1.77 4.96
C LEU A 76 10.87 -1.41 3.80
N LYS A 77 10.54 -0.36 3.04
CA LYS A 77 11.40 0.12 1.95
C LYS A 77 12.78 0.52 2.48
N TRP A 78 12.83 1.24 3.59
CA TRP A 78 14.06 1.65 4.25
C TRP A 78 14.89 0.44 4.69
N ILE A 79 14.29 -0.53 5.38
CA ILE A 79 14.98 -1.77 5.80
C ILE A 79 15.59 -2.50 4.59
N LYS A 80 14.83 -2.64 3.50
CA LYS A 80 15.30 -3.31 2.27
C LYS A 80 16.41 -2.55 1.57
N GLN A 81 16.43 -1.22 1.65
CA GLN A 81 17.46 -0.38 1.04
C GLN A 81 18.79 -0.45 1.79
N TYR A 82 18.75 -0.51 3.13
CA TYR A 82 19.97 -0.48 3.95
C TYR A 82 20.51 -1.87 4.29
N ASN A 83 19.67 -2.92 4.25
CA ASN A 83 20.08 -4.27 4.61
C ASN A 83 19.81 -5.28 3.49
N VAL A 84 20.87 -5.63 2.75
CA VAL A 84 20.83 -6.59 1.64
C VAL A 84 20.37 -7.99 2.09
N LYS A 85 20.72 -8.42 3.31
CA LYS A 85 20.26 -9.71 3.86
C LYS A 85 18.75 -9.69 4.14
N ALA A 86 18.24 -8.60 4.70
CA ALA A 86 16.80 -8.43 4.91
C ALA A 86 16.04 -8.39 3.58
N LYS A 87 16.58 -7.69 2.57
CA LYS A 87 16.03 -7.70 1.21
C LYS A 87 15.98 -9.12 0.63
N GLN A 88 17.05 -9.90 0.77
CA GLN A 88 17.10 -11.28 0.27
C GLN A 88 16.15 -12.23 1.02
N LEU A 89 15.88 -11.99 2.29
CA LEU A 89 14.91 -12.75 3.08
C LEU A 89 13.46 -12.43 2.65
N ILE A 90 13.16 -11.16 2.40
CA ILE A 90 11.79 -10.67 2.12
C ILE A 90 11.41 -10.85 0.63
N ASP A 91 12.29 -10.45 -0.28
CA ASP A 91 12.04 -10.44 -1.73
C ASP A 91 12.71 -11.63 -2.45
N GLY A 92 13.50 -12.43 -1.75
CA GLY A 92 14.30 -13.51 -2.33
C GLY A 92 15.63 -13.02 -2.91
N ARG A 93 16.46 -13.96 -3.38
CA ARG A 93 17.71 -13.63 -4.09
C ARG A 93 17.42 -13.28 -5.54
N ALA A 94 18.05 -12.23 -6.06
CA ALA A 94 18.09 -11.99 -7.49
C ALA A 94 18.82 -13.16 -8.16
N LEU A 95 18.09 -14.00 -8.89
CA LEU A 95 18.68 -14.97 -9.79
C LEU A 95 19.03 -14.23 -11.07
N ILE A 96 20.32 -14.07 -11.33
CA ILE A 96 20.81 -13.62 -12.63
C ILE A 96 20.58 -14.80 -13.58
N ILE A 97 19.49 -14.76 -14.34
CA ILE A 97 19.28 -15.64 -15.49
C ILE A 97 20.01 -14.97 -16.65
N ILE A 98 21.33 -15.14 -16.70
CA ILE A 98 22.09 -14.94 -17.94
C ILE A 98 22.22 -16.33 -18.55
N ASP A 99 21.69 -16.48 -19.76
CA ASP A 99 22.06 -17.53 -20.70
C ASP A 99 23.14 -16.94 -21.64
#